data_AF-A0A1Y1QFU4-F1
#
_entry.id   AF-A0A1Y1QFU4-F1
#
_cell.length_a   1.000
_cell.length_b   1.000
_cell.length_c   1.000
_cell.angle_alpha   90.00
_cell.angle_beta   90.00
_cell.angle_gamma   90.00
#
_symmetry.space_group_name_H-M   'P 1'
#
loop_
_entity.id
_entity.type
_entity.pdbx_description
1 polymer ?
#
loop_
_entity_poly.entity_id
_entity_poly.type
_entity_poly.pdbx_seq_one_letter_code
_entity_poly.pdbx_strand_id
1 'polypeptide(L)'
;MTTRENYQQKIEGELALAQAKLAEFQARAKMASADSRISYDEHMTDMEQKFDVVKLKLKEFGEASDGAWENMKDGVESAWHSLSNSVKDAAAKFKA
;
A
#
# COMPACT_ATOMS: atom_id res chain seq x y z
N MET A 1 -6.31 3.82 24.08
CA MET A 1 -5.40 3.31 23.05
C MET A 1 -4.83 1.98 23.50
N THR A 2 -5.36 0.90 22.93
CA THR A 2 -4.85 -0.46 23.09
C THR A 2 -3.69 -0.70 22.12
N THR A 3 -2.90 -1.77 22.33
CA THR A 3 -1.84 -2.19 21.39
C THR A 3 -2.39 -2.38 19.98
N ARG A 4 -3.61 -2.91 19.86
CA ARG A 4 -4.32 -3.13 18.60
C ARG A 4 -4.68 -1.82 17.89
N GLU A 5 -5.27 -0.87 18.61
CA GLU A 5 -5.62 0.45 18.07
C GLU A 5 -4.38 1.21 17.59
N ASN A 6 -3.29 1.17 18.37
CA ASN A 6 -2.02 1.78 17.98
C ASN A 6 -1.46 1.17 16.69
N TYR A 7 -1.52 -0.16 16.58
CA TYR A 7 -1.07 -0.88 15.40
C TYR A 7 -1.92 -0.53 14.17
N GLN A 8 -3.25 -0.53 14.31
CA GLN A 8 -4.15 -0.16 13.23
C GLN A 8 -3.87 1.27 12.73
N GLN A 9 -3.81 2.25 13.63
CA GLN A 9 -3.53 3.64 13.26
C GLN A 9 -2.18 3.80 12.56
N LYS A 10 -1.15 3.05 12.98
CA LYS A 10 0.14 3.03 12.31
C LYS A 10 -0.01 2.61 10.85
N ILE A 11 -0.64 1.47 10.59
CA ILE A 11 -0.82 0.96 9.22
C ILE A 11 -1.70 1.91 8.40
N GLU A 12 -2.76 2.48 8.97
CA GLU A 12 -3.60 3.48 8.29
C GLU A 12 -2.79 4.71 7.86
N GLY A 13 -1.92 5.22 8.74
CA GLY A 13 -1.05 6.35 8.43
C GLY A 13 -0.03 6.03 7.33
N GLU A 14 0.60 4.86 7.41
CA GLU A 14 1.53 4.41 6.37
C GLU A 14 0.82 4.19 5.02
N LEU A 15 -0.41 3.66 5.04
CA LEU A 15 -1.25 3.48 3.86
C LEU A 15 -1.66 4.81 3.22
N ALA A 16 -1.98 5.83 4.03
CA ALA A 16 -2.24 7.18 3.52
C ALA A 16 -1.01 7.77 2.80
N LEU A 17 0.20 7.55 3.34
CA LEU A 17 1.44 7.96 2.67
C LEU A 17 1.68 7.21 1.35
N ALA A 18 1.37 5.91 1.30
CA ALA A 18 1.45 5.14 0.07
C ALA A 18 0.46 5.64 -0.99
N GLN A 19 -0.77 5.96 -0.59
CA GLN A 19 -1.78 6.52 -1.49
C GLN A 19 -1.33 7.86 -2.10
N ALA A 20 -0.73 8.73 -1.29
CA ALA A 20 -0.21 10.01 -1.77
C ALA A 20 0.90 9.82 -2.83
N LYS A 21 1.80 8.86 -2.61
CA LYS A 21 2.87 8.52 -3.58
C LYS A 21 2.30 7.93 -4.87
N LEU A 22 1.30 7.06 -4.78
CA LEU A 22 0.63 6.51 -5.97
C LEU A 22 0.01 7.64 -6.81
N ALA A 23 -0.68 8.59 -6.18
CA ALA A 23 -1.26 9.75 -6.88
C ALA A 23 -0.18 10.62 -7.54
N GLU A 24 0.96 10.81 -6.87
CA GLU A 24 2.12 11.50 -7.45
C GLU A 24 2.67 10.77 -8.69
N PHE A 25 2.82 9.45 -8.62
CA PHE A 25 3.29 8.63 -9.73
C PHE A 25 2.32 8.64 -10.91
N GLN A 26 1.02 8.57 -10.65
CA GLN A 26 -0.02 8.71 -11.68
C GLN A 26 0.07 10.08 -12.38
N ALA A 27 0.31 11.16 -11.63
CA ALA A 27 0.47 12.50 -12.22
C ALA A 27 1.73 12.58 -13.10
N ARG A 28 2.86 12.03 -12.63
CA ARG A 28 4.12 11.99 -13.39
C ARG A 28 3.99 11.13 -14.66
N ALA A 29 3.32 9.99 -14.57
CA ALA A 29 3.09 9.10 -15.72
C ALA A 29 2.29 9.78 -16.83
N LYS A 30 1.32 10.64 -16.49
CA LYS A 30 0.56 11.46 -17.46
C LYS A 30 1.42 12.47 -18.21
N MET A 31 2.54 12.89 -17.63
CA MET A 31 3.50 13.82 -18.25
C MET A 31 4.60 13.10 -19.04
N ALA A 32 4.71 11.79 -18.92
CA ALA A 32 5.75 11.00 -19.56
C ALA A 32 5.46 10.72 -21.05
N SER A 33 6.48 10.24 -21.77
CA SER A 33 6.32 9.77 -23.15
C SER A 33 5.38 8.55 -23.22
N ALA A 34 4.87 8.23 -24.41
CA ALA A 34 3.93 7.13 -24.61
C ALA A 34 4.49 5.77 -24.14
N ASP A 35 5.76 5.47 -24.44
CA ASP A 35 6.41 4.22 -24.04
C ASP A 35 6.61 4.13 -22.52
N SER A 36 7.06 5.22 -21.89
CA SER A 36 7.21 5.28 -20.43
C SER A 36 5.86 5.15 -19.73
N ARG A 37 4.79 5.69 -20.31
CA ARG A 37 3.44 5.62 -19.75
C ARG A 37 2.91 4.18 -19.68
N ILE A 38 3.16 3.34 -20.69
CA ILE A 38 2.74 1.92 -20.67
C ILE A 38 3.37 1.19 -19.48
N SER A 39 4.70 1.33 -19.30
CA SER A 39 5.39 0.69 -18.17
C SER A 39 4.90 1.24 -16.83
N TYR A 40 4.59 2.52 -16.73
CA TYR A 40 4.05 3.12 -15.52
C TYR A 40 2.64 2.64 -15.19
N ASP A 41 1.76 2.49 -16.19
CA ASP A 41 0.38 2.03 -15.99
C ASP A 41 0.34 0.58 -15.43
N GLU A 42 1.25 -0.30 -15.88
CA GLU A 42 1.39 -1.66 -15.32
C GLU A 42 1.81 -1.63 -13.84
N HIS A 43 2.80 -0.83 -13.49
CA HIS A 43 3.26 -0.68 -12.10
C HIS A 43 2.21 -0.04 -11.19
N MET A 44 1.45 0.94 -11.70
CA MET A 44 0.35 1.56 -10.98
C MET A 44 -0.76 0.57 -10.70
N THR A 45 -1.13 -0.26 -11.68
CA THR A 45 -2.15 -1.30 -11.51
C THR A 45 -1.75 -2.32 -10.42
N ASP A 46 -0.49 -2.79 -10.42
CA ASP A 46 0.02 -3.69 -9.37
C ASP A 46 -0.04 -3.04 -7.98
N MET A 47 0.35 -1.77 -7.87
CA MET A 47 0.29 -1.04 -6.60
C MET A 47 -1.14 -0.81 -6.11
N GLU A 48 -2.08 -0.49 -7.00
CA GLU A 48 -3.51 -0.35 -6.68
C GLU A 48 -4.10 -1.66 -6.13
N GLN A 49 -3.80 -2.79 -6.78
CA GLN A 49 -4.24 -4.10 -6.30
C GLN A 49 -3.67 -4.43 -4.92
N LYS A 50 -2.37 -4.20 -4.69
CA LYS A 50 -1.73 -4.41 -3.37
C LYS A 50 -2.30 -3.49 -2.30
N PHE A 51 -2.63 -2.26 -2.67
CA PHE A 51 -3.26 -1.30 -1.77
C PHE A 51 -4.65 -1.77 -1.31
N ASP A 52 -5.46 -2.29 -2.23
CA ASP A 52 -6.77 -2.85 -1.90
C ASP A 52 -6.66 -4.11 -1.03
N VAL A 53 -5.66 -4.96 -1.26
CA VAL A 53 -5.39 -6.13 -0.40
C VAL A 53 -5.05 -5.68 1.03
N VAL A 54 -4.21 -4.66 1.21
CA VAL A 54 -3.89 -4.12 2.54
C VAL A 54 -5.15 -3.57 3.21
N LYS A 55 -5.97 -2.80 2.49
CA LYS A 55 -7.24 -2.28 3.02
C LYS A 55 -8.17 -3.39 3.48
N LEU A 56 -8.31 -4.44 2.68
CA LEU A 56 -9.14 -5.59 3.02
C LEU A 56 -8.63 -6.28 4.29
N LYS A 57 -7.32 -6.57 4.36
CA LYS A 57 -6.71 -7.19 5.54
C LYS A 57 -6.84 -6.34 6.79
N LEU A 58 -6.70 -5.03 6.66
CA LEU A 58 -6.85 -4.09 7.77
C LEU A 58 -8.31 -4.00 8.26
N LYS A 59 -9.27 -4.07 7.34
CA LYS A 59 -10.70 -4.18 7.68
C LYS A 59 -10.99 -5.48 8.45
N GLU A 60 -10.54 -6.61 7.92
CA GLU A 60 -10.66 -7.92 8.58
C GLU A 60 -10.02 -7.89 9.98
N PHE A 61 -8.85 -7.25 10.11
CA PHE A 61 -8.17 -7.03 11.38
C PHE A 61 -8.99 -6.17 12.36
N GLY A 62 -9.68 -5.13 11.89
CA GLY A 62 -10.58 -4.29 12.70
C GLY A 62 -11.85 -5.00 13.17
N GLU A 63 -12.30 -6.01 12.44
CA GLU A 63 -13.48 -6.83 12.79
C GLU A 63 -13.12 -8.03 13.73
N ALA A 64 -11.83 -8.32 13.91
CA ALA A 64 -11.34 -9.41 14.75
C ALA A 64 -11.72 -9.24 16.23
N SER A 65 -11.87 -10.36 16.95
CA SER A 65 -11.96 -10.37 18.40
C SER A 65 -10.59 -10.16 19.06
N ASP A 66 -10.56 -9.80 20.34
CA ASP A 66 -9.34 -9.51 21.09
C ASP A 66 -8.36 -10.70 21.21
N GLY A 67 -8.83 -11.93 20.99
CA GLY A 67 -7.97 -13.13 20.96
C GLY A 67 -7.52 -13.56 19.55
N ALA A 68 -8.07 -12.96 18.49
CA ALA A 68 -7.81 -13.36 17.11
C ALA A 68 -6.92 -12.36 16.34
N TRP A 69 -6.85 -11.10 16.79
CA TRP A 69 -6.14 -10.04 16.05
C TRP A 69 -4.63 -10.30 15.91
N GLU A 70 -3.98 -10.94 16.89
CA GLU A 70 -2.55 -11.25 16.80
C GLU A 70 -2.23 -12.17 15.60
N ASN A 71 -3.08 -13.18 15.36
CA ASN A 71 -2.93 -14.07 14.21
C ASN A 71 -3.20 -13.37 12.87
N MET A 72 -4.06 -12.35 12.87
CA MET A 72 -4.39 -11.58 11.65
C MET A 72 -3.33 -10.52 11.33
N LYS A 73 -2.55 -10.12 12.33
CA LYS A 73 -1.47 -9.14 12.21
C LYS A 73 -0.46 -9.55 11.13
N ASP A 74 -0.02 -10.81 11.11
CA ASP A 74 0.96 -11.29 10.13
C ASP A 74 0.46 -11.16 8.69
N GLY A 75 -0.84 -11.35 8.47
CA GLY A 75 -1.48 -11.15 7.17
C GLY A 75 -1.48 -9.69 6.73
N VAL A 76 -1.72 -8.76 7.67
CA VAL A 76 -1.62 -7.31 7.42
C VAL A 76 -0.17 -6.92 7.12
N GLU A 77 0.80 -7.40 7.92
CA GLU A 77 2.22 -7.07 7.74
C GLU A 77 2.77 -7.60 6.41
N SER A 78 2.39 -8.82 6.01
CA SER A 78 2.80 -9.39 4.73
C SER A 78 2.26 -8.59 3.54
N ALA A 79 0.96 -8.26 3.56
CA ALA A 79 0.34 -7.43 2.52
C ALA A 79 0.99 -6.03 2.48
N TRP A 80 1.23 -5.43 3.64
CA TRP A 80 1.85 -4.12 3.75
C TRP A 80 3.29 -4.12 3.22
N HIS A 81 4.08 -5.14 3.55
CA HIS A 81 5.45 -5.26 3.06
C HIS A 81 5.50 -5.35 1.53
N SER A 82 4.59 -6.15 0.94
CA SER A 82 4.44 -6.27 -0.51
C SER A 82 4.14 -4.93 -1.18
N LEU A 83 3.17 -4.16 -0.64
CA LEU A 83 2.84 -2.82 -1.13
C LEU A 83 4.02 -1.85 -0.98
N SER A 84 4.65 -1.82 0.20
CA SER A 84 5.77 -0.93 0.51
C SER A 84 6.93 -1.12 -0.46
N ASN A 85 7.23 -2.38 -0.82
CA ASN A 85 8.28 -2.70 -1.78
C ASN A 85 7.91 -2.22 -3.19
N SER A 86 6.68 -2.48 -3.68
CA SER A 86 6.25 -1.94 -4.98
C SER A 86 6.33 -0.41 -5.06
N VAL A 87 5.93 0.29 -3.99
CA VAL A 87 6.01 1.75 -3.92
C VAL A 87 7.47 2.24 -3.96
N LYS A 88 8.38 1.55 -3.25
CA LYS A 88 9.82 1.89 -3.28
C LYS A 88 10.43 1.64 -4.66
N ASP A 89 10.09 0.53 -5.30
CA ASP A 89 10.59 0.17 -6.62
C ASP A 89 10.10 1.17 -7.67
N ALA A 90 8.81 1.55 -7.63
CA ALA A 90 8.27 2.60 -8.48
C ALA A 90 8.96 3.94 -8.22
N ALA A 91 9.16 4.32 -6.95
CA ALA A 91 9.85 5.56 -6.59
C ALA A 91 11.29 5.61 -7.16
N ALA A 92 11.99 4.48 -7.17
CA ALA A 92 13.33 4.37 -7.74
C ALA A 92 13.31 4.59 -9.26
N LYS A 93 12.33 4.01 -9.96
CA LYS A 93 12.15 4.19 -11.41
C LYS A 93 11.76 5.62 -11.82
N PHE A 94 11.08 6.36 -10.95
CA PHE A 94 10.73 7.77 -11.19
C PHE A 94 11.88 8.75 -10.86
N LYS A 95 12.95 8.29 -10.21
CA LYS A 95 14.16 9.09 -9.92
C LYS A 95 15.26 8.91 -10.96
N ALA A 96 15.28 7.77 -11.65
CA ALA A 96 16.20 7.48 -12.75
C ALA A 96 15.77 8.21 -14.03
#